data_AF-A0A8B6GP25-F1
#
_entry.id   AF-A0A8B6GP25-F1
#
_cell.length_a   1.000
_cell.length_b   1.000
_cell.length_c   1.000
_cell.angle_alpha   90.00
_cell.angle_beta   90.00
_cell.angle_gamma   90.00
#
_symmetry.space_group_name_H-M   'P 1'
#
loop_
_entity.id
_entity.type
_entity.pdbx_description
1 polymer ?
#
loop_
_entity_poly.entity_id
_entity_poly.type
_entity_poly.pdbx_seq_one_letter_code
_entity_poly.pdbx_strand_id
1 'polypeptide(L)'
;MDSSRIKCIRAGNRAAVTKFAVTTNIKKAFLQVGLHKSDRDVTRFFWLSDPTDSTSPFTTYRFKSVLFGATCSPFILNATLLKHFEENPSPTASRITQDLFVDNVLTSFTAEDDLMQFLP
;
A
#
# COMPACT_ATOMS: atom_id res chain seq x y z
N MET A 1 2.38 14.05 -5.87
CA MET A 1 2.02 12.71 -6.38
C MET A 1 2.56 12.63 -7.79
N ASP A 2 3.35 11.59 -8.11
CA ASP A 2 3.92 11.45 -9.45
C ASP A 2 2.83 10.91 -10.38
N SER A 3 2.43 11.73 -11.36
CA SER A 3 1.35 11.51 -12.33
C SER A 3 1.63 10.38 -13.34
N SER A 4 2.73 9.63 -13.15
CA SER A 4 3.33 8.82 -14.22
C SER A 4 2.89 7.35 -14.28
N ARG A 5 1.82 6.91 -13.61
CA ARG A 5 1.44 5.47 -13.60
C ARG A 5 -0.06 5.17 -13.70
N ILE A 6 -0.80 5.88 -14.55
CA ILE A 6 -2.07 5.35 -15.06
C ILE A 6 -1.74 4.37 -16.19
N LYS A 7 -1.70 3.07 -15.90
CA LYS A 7 -1.65 2.05 -16.95
C LYS A 7 -3.07 1.53 -17.20
N CYS A 8 -3.59 1.80 -18.40
CA CYS A 8 -4.73 1.08 -18.94
C CYS A 8 -4.25 -0.35 -19.25
N ILE A 9 -4.63 -1.33 -18.44
CA ILE A 9 -4.23 -2.74 -18.60
C ILE A 9 -5.47 -3.56 -18.94
N ARG A 10 -5.39 -4.34 -20.02
CA ARG A 10 -6.35 -5.40 -20.33
C ARG A 10 -5.92 -6.64 -19.52
N ALA A 11 -6.61 -6.97 -18.42
CA ALA A 11 -6.31 -8.16 -17.63
C ALA A 11 -7.59 -8.80 -17.06
N GLY A 12 -7.60 -10.14 -17.02
CA GLY A 12 -8.79 -10.97 -16.85
C GLY A 12 -9.46 -10.97 -15.48
N ASN A 13 -10.77 -11.22 -15.56
CA ASN A 13 -11.68 -11.92 -14.66
C ASN A 13 -11.93 -11.45 -13.21
N ARG A 14 -11.50 -10.26 -12.78
CA ARG A 14 -12.02 -9.68 -11.51
C ARG A 14 -12.48 -8.22 -11.55
N ALA A 15 -11.90 -7.38 -12.40
CA ALA A 15 -12.52 -6.10 -12.75
C ALA A 15 -13.35 -6.31 -14.02
N ALA A 16 -14.65 -6.01 -13.98
CA ALA A 16 -15.42 -5.87 -15.20
C ALA A 16 -14.75 -4.75 -16.03
N VAL A 17 -14.22 -5.10 -17.22
CA VAL A 17 -13.52 -4.16 -18.08
C VAL A 17 -14.54 -3.15 -18.62
N THR A 18 -14.66 -2.02 -17.93
CA THR A 18 -15.36 -0.84 -18.43
C THR A 18 -14.39 0.03 -19.23
N LYS A 19 -14.89 1.14 -19.79
CA LYS A 19 -14.12 2.00 -20.71
C LYS A 19 -12.81 2.55 -20.12
N PHE A 20 -12.76 2.73 -18.80
CA PHE A 20 -11.60 3.22 -18.07
C PHE A 20 -11.27 2.30 -16.89
N ALA A 21 -9.99 2.02 -16.65
CA ALA A 21 -9.53 1.24 -15.50
C ALA A 21 -8.38 1.96 -14.80
N VAL A 22 -8.42 1.98 -13.46
CA VAL A 22 -7.39 2.57 -12.61
C VAL A 22 -6.80 1.50 -11.73
N THR A 23 -5.47 1.41 -11.75
CA THR A 23 -4.72 0.64 -10.77
C THR A 23 -3.84 1.58 -9.97
N THR A 24 -3.92 1.48 -8.65
CA THR A 24 -3.05 2.23 -7.75
C THR A 24 -2.37 1.27 -6.80
N ASN A 25 -1.05 1.38 -6.74
CA ASN A 25 -0.23 0.63 -5.81
C ASN A 25 -0.20 1.37 -4.46
N ILE A 26 -0.76 0.74 -3.43
CA ILE A 26 -0.85 1.32 -2.07
C ILE A 26 0.37 0.99 -1.22
N LYS A 27 1.48 0.53 -1.81
CA LYS A 27 2.75 0.25 -1.10
C LYS A 27 3.22 1.40 -0.21
N LYS A 28 2.95 2.66 -0.54
CA LYS A 28 3.37 3.76 0.34
C LYS A 28 2.59 3.80 1.67
N ALA A 29 1.43 3.15 1.76
CA ALA A 29 0.64 3.09 2.98
C ALA A 29 1.30 2.24 4.08
N PHE A 30 2.18 1.27 3.74
CA PHE A 30 2.93 0.51 4.73
C PHE A 30 3.76 1.41 5.68
N LEU A 31 4.28 2.52 5.15
CA LEU A 31 5.06 3.48 5.94
C LEU A 31 4.21 4.30 6.91
N GLN A 32 2.90 4.38 6.68
CA GLN A 32 1.96 5.08 7.56
C GLN A 32 1.44 4.17 8.70
N VAL A 33 1.58 2.85 8.57
CA VAL A 33 1.16 1.89 9.60
C VAL A 33 2.31 1.67 10.58
N GLY A 34 2.17 2.21 11.79
CA GLY A 34 3.13 2.04 12.88
C GLY A 34 3.09 0.65 13.50
N LEU A 35 4.26 0.09 13.82
CA LEU A 35 4.38 -1.12 14.63
C LEU A 35 4.30 -0.77 16.11
N HIS A 36 3.59 -1.61 16.87
CA HIS A 36 3.57 -1.55 18.31
C HIS A 36 4.98 -1.74 18.87
N LYS A 37 5.31 -1.08 19.99
CA LYS A 37 6.70 -1.07 20.51
C LYS A 37 7.24 -2.47 20.81
N SER A 38 6.38 -3.40 21.25
CA SER A 38 6.77 -4.81 21.49
C SER A 38 7.20 -5.53 20.21
N ASP A 39 6.58 -5.20 19.08
CA ASP A 39 6.74 -5.95 17.83
C ASP A 39 7.90 -5.41 16.98
N ARG A 40 8.47 -4.26 17.36
CA ARG A 40 9.67 -3.70 16.70
C ARG A 40 10.91 -4.53 16.96
N ASP A 41 10.87 -5.40 17.96
CA ASP A 41 12.01 -6.22 18.33
C ASP A 41 12.27 -7.34 17.31
N VAL A 42 11.20 -7.86 16.70
CA VAL A 42 11.28 -8.90 15.65
C VAL A 42 11.62 -8.33 14.26
N THR A 43 11.74 -7.01 14.13
CA THR A 43 12.05 -6.33 12.86
C THR A 43 13.47 -5.73 12.86
N ARG A 44 14.39 -6.33 13.60
CA ARG A 44 15.79 -5.92 13.64
C ARG A 44 16.50 -6.21 12.31
N PHE A 45 17.39 -5.31 11.92
CA PHE A 45 18.35 -5.54 10.85
C PHE A 45 19.68 -4.89 11.18
N PHE A 46 20.76 -5.44 10.62
CA PHE A 46 22.10 -4.89 10.75
C PHE A 46 22.43 -4.00 9.56
N TRP A 47 23.17 -2.93 9.81
CA TRP A 47 23.71 -2.04 8.80
C TRP A 47 25.13 -1.64 9.19
N LEU A 48 26.00 -1.40 8.21
CA LEU A 48 27.35 -0.90 8.48
C LEU A 48 27.27 0.53 9.05
N SER A 49 28.07 0.84 10.06
CA SER A 49 28.15 2.21 10.58
C SER A 49 28.69 3.18 9.52
N ASP A 50 29.58 2.70 8.64
CA ASP A 50 29.99 3.38 7.42
C ASP A 50 29.67 2.49 6.20
N PRO A 51 28.71 2.87 5.34
CA PRO A 51 28.35 2.09 4.16
C PRO A 51 29.45 1.99 3.10
N THR A 52 30.46 2.87 3.15
CA THR A 52 31.58 2.89 2.20
C THR A 52 32.75 2.02 2.65
N ASP A 53 32.81 1.68 3.93
CA ASP A 53 33.80 0.80 4.53
C ASP A 53 33.17 -0.53 4.96
N SER A 54 33.44 -1.57 4.17
CA SER A 54 32.99 -2.94 4.43
C SER A 54 33.52 -3.57 5.72
N THR A 55 34.54 -2.96 6.34
CA THR A 55 35.14 -3.42 7.60
C THR A 55 34.57 -2.70 8.82
N SER A 56 33.74 -1.67 8.61
CA SER A 56 33.15 -0.89 9.68
C SER A 56 32.21 -1.73 10.56
N PRO A 57 32.05 -1.39 11.84
CA PRO A 57 31.22 -2.17 12.75
C PRO A 57 29.73 -2.13 12.34
N PHE A 58 29.02 -3.21 12.64
CA PHE A 58 27.57 -3.26 12.44
C PHE A 58 26.82 -2.47 13.51
N THR A 59 25.85 -1.69 13.08
CA THR A 59 24.82 -1.05 13.91
C THR A 59 23.49 -1.77 13.72
N THR A 60 22.76 -1.98 14.82
CA THR A 60 21.44 -2.61 14.79
C THR A 60 20.34 -1.56 14.70
N TYR A 61 19.48 -1.68 13.70
CA TYR A 61 18.29 -0.87 13.52
C TYR A 61 17.03 -1.71 13.70
N ARG A 62 15.88 -1.03 13.88
CA ARG A 62 14.56 -1.66 14.01
C ARG A 62 13.55 -0.85 13.20
N PHE A 63 12.66 -1.54 12.50
CA PHE A 63 11.56 -0.84 11.83
C PHE A 63 10.54 -0.31 12.84
N LYS A 64 10.07 0.91 12.60
CA LYS A 64 8.97 1.53 13.37
C LYS A 64 7.61 1.37 12.69
N SER A 65 7.60 1.06 11.41
CA SER A 65 6.41 0.86 10.57
C SER A 65 6.44 -0.55 9.96
N VAL A 66 5.31 -0.99 9.44
CA VAL A 66 5.22 -2.28 8.74
C VAL A 66 6.21 -2.29 7.57
N LEU A 67 7.06 -3.32 7.49
CA LEU A 67 8.08 -3.43 6.45
C LEU A 67 7.53 -4.09 5.19
N PHE A 68 8.13 -3.76 4.05
CA PHE A 68 7.87 -4.46 2.79
C PHE A 68 8.45 -5.88 2.83
N GLY A 69 7.73 -6.84 2.26
CA GLY A 69 8.24 -8.20 2.07
C GLY A 69 8.05 -9.15 3.26
N ALA A 70 7.56 -8.70 4.42
CA ALA A 70 7.10 -9.64 5.43
C ALA A 70 5.78 -10.29 5.00
N THR A 71 5.64 -11.59 5.24
CA THR A 71 4.45 -12.37 4.86
C THR A 71 3.17 -11.85 5.51
N CYS A 72 3.28 -11.30 6.73
CA CYS A 72 2.16 -10.71 7.46
C CYS A 72 1.82 -9.28 7.05
N SER A 73 2.71 -8.57 6.34
CA SER A 73 2.52 -7.15 6.04
C SER A 73 1.23 -6.86 5.29
N PRO A 74 0.87 -7.58 4.21
CA PRO A 74 -0.35 -7.28 3.48
C PRO A 74 -1.61 -7.47 4.33
N PHE A 75 -1.62 -8.46 5.23
CA PHE A 75 -2.72 -8.66 6.17
C PHE A 75 -2.87 -7.47 7.13
N ILE A 76 -1.77 -7.04 7.75
CA ILE A 76 -1.77 -5.89 8.68
C ILE A 76 -2.25 -4.63 7.97
N LEU A 77 -1.77 -4.38 6.75
CA LEU A 77 -2.18 -3.22 5.97
C LEU A 77 -3.68 -3.28 5.63
N ASN A 78 -4.16 -4.42 5.14
CA ASN A 78 -5.57 -4.60 4.79
C ASN A 78 -6.48 -4.40 6.01
N ALA A 79 -6.15 -5.02 7.15
CA ALA A 79 -6.92 -4.86 8.39
C ALA A 79 -6.94 -3.39 8.87
N THR A 80 -5.81 -2.69 8.76
CA THR A 80 -5.71 -1.27 9.15
C THR A 80 -6.54 -0.38 8.23
N LEU A 81 -6.50 -0.63 6.91
CA LEU A 81 -7.29 0.13 5.94
C LEU A 81 -8.79 -0.09 6.10
N LEU A 82 -9.22 -1.35 6.27
CA LEU A 82 -10.62 -1.68 6.54
C LEU A 82 -11.12 -0.95 7.79
N LYS A 83 -10.37 -1.01 8.88
CA LYS A 83 -10.70 -0.32 10.12
C LYS A 83 -10.79 1.20 9.92
N HIS A 84 -9.85 1.78 9.17
CA HIS A 84 -9.84 3.21 8.87
C HIS A 84 -11.06 3.64 8.05
N PHE A 85 -11.46 2.84 7.06
CA PHE A 85 -12.63 3.10 6.21
C PHE A 85 -13.96 2.89 6.94
N GLU A 86 -14.04 1.95 7.88
CA GLU A 86 -15.18 1.80 8.79
C GLU A 86 -15.36 3.04 9.67
N GLU A 87 -14.27 3.62 10.16
CA GLU A 87 -14.30 4.81 11.02
C GLU A 87 -14.50 6.11 10.24
N ASN A 88 -14.14 6.14 8.95
CA ASN A 88 -14.20 7.30 8.07
C ASN A 88 -14.96 6.96 6.77
N PRO A 89 -16.27 6.69 6.84
CA PRO A 89 -17.04 6.25 5.69
C PRO A 89 -17.10 7.36 4.64
N SER A 90 -16.83 6.98 3.39
CA SER A 90 -17.03 7.80 2.22
C SER A 90 -17.41 6.92 1.01
N PRO A 91 -18.03 7.50 -0.04
CA PRO A 91 -18.29 6.76 -1.27
C PRO A 91 -17.01 6.13 -1.86
N THR A 92 -15.89 6.87 -1.79
CA THR A 92 -14.57 6.42 -2.22
C THR A 92 -14.04 5.28 -1.36
N ALA A 93 -14.17 5.37 -0.03
CA ALA A 93 -13.73 4.32 0.90
C ALA A 93 -14.48 2.99 0.67
N SER A 94 -15.79 3.06 0.39
CA SER A 94 -16.61 1.89 0.11
C SER A 94 -16.15 1.17 -1.17
N ARG A 95 -15.86 1.94 -2.22
CA ARG A 95 -15.31 1.40 -3.48
C ARG A 95 -13.93 0.81 -3.31
N ILE A 96 -13.01 1.55 -2.67
CA ILE A 96 -11.65 1.06 -2.41
C ILE A 96 -11.70 -0.26 -1.64
N THR A 97 -12.57 -0.38 -0.64
CA THR A 97 -12.74 -1.62 0.15
C THR A 97 -13.15 -2.82 -0.70
N GLN A 98 -14.03 -2.62 -1.68
CA GLN A 98 -14.47 -3.68 -2.60
C GLN A 98 -13.39 -4.05 -3.63
N ASP A 99 -12.60 -3.06 -4.04
CA ASP A 99 -11.61 -3.15 -5.12
C ASP A 99 -10.17 -3.42 -4.63
N LEU A 100 -10.00 -3.61 -3.32
CA LEU A 100 -8.70 -3.82 -2.68
C LEU A 100 -8.22 -5.26 -2.86
N PHE A 101 -7.06 -5.41 -3.50
CA PHE A 101 -6.38 -6.68 -3.69
C PHE A 101 -4.96 -6.63 -3.09
N VAL A 102 -4.81 -7.15 -1.86
CA VAL A 102 -3.54 -7.33 -1.13
C VAL A 102 -2.75 -6.01 -0.94
N ASP A 103 -2.09 -5.52 -1.99
CA ASP A 103 -1.28 -4.31 -2.04
C ASP A 103 -1.65 -3.35 -3.19
N ASN A 104 -2.69 -3.66 -3.97
CA ASN A 104 -3.16 -2.86 -5.09
C ASN A 104 -4.66 -2.59 -4.97
N VAL A 105 -5.07 -1.40 -5.41
CA VAL A 105 -6.48 -1.08 -5.66
C VAL A 105 -6.69 -1.17 -7.16
N LEU A 106 -7.68 -1.94 -7.60
CA LEU A 106 -8.05 -2.09 -9.00
C LEU A 106 -9.52 -1.75 -9.19
N THR A 107 -9.78 -0.58 -9.76
CA THR A 107 -11.15 -0.09 -9.96
C THR A 107 -11.39 0.25 -11.43
N SER A 108 -12.66 0.25 -11.86
CA SER A 108 -13.04 0.53 -13.25
C SER A 108 -14.25 1.46 -13.34
N PHE A 109 -14.25 2.33 -14.35
CA PHE A 109 -15.25 3.36 -14.61
C PHE A 109 -15.76 3.32 -16.05
N THR A 110 -17.03 3.66 -16.25
CA THR A 110 -17.67 3.79 -17.57
C THR A 110 -17.65 5.23 -18.08
N ALA A 111 -17.80 6.20 -17.18
CA ALA A 111 -17.76 7.63 -17.46
C ALA A 111 -16.44 8.24 -16.99
N GLU A 112 -15.96 9.25 -17.74
CA GLU A 112 -14.74 9.97 -17.41
C GLU A 112 -14.92 10.90 -16.20
N ASP A 113 -16.12 11.47 -16.02
CA ASP A 113 -16.43 12.33 -14.88
C ASP A 113 -16.31 11.59 -13.54
N ASP A 114 -16.78 10.34 -13.47
CA ASP A 114 -16.66 9.48 -12.27
C ASP A 114 -15.19 9.16 -11.95
N LEU A 115 -14.38 8.95 -12.99
CA LEU A 115 -12.94 8.75 -12.86
C LEU A 115 -12.27 10.01 -12.29
N MET A 116 -12.63 11.18 -12.82
CA MET A 116 -12.07 12.46 -12.37
C MET A 116 -12.48 12.82 -10.94
N GLN A 117 -13.68 12.42 -10.49
CA GLN A 117 -14.10 12.58 -9.10
C GLN A 117 -13.39 11.60 -8.14
N PHE A 118 -12.97 10.43 -8.64
CA PHE A 118 -12.26 9.43 -7.84
C PHE A 118 -10.78 9.78 -7.60
N LEU A 119 -10.16 10.48 -8.56
CA LEU A 119 -8.77 10.91 -8.43
C LEU A 119 -8.69 12.23 -7.62
N PRO A 120 -7.72 12.36 -6.70
CA PRO A 120 -7.52 13.59 -5.92
C PRO A 120 -6.96 14.75 -6.75
#